data_AF-A0A2N9NZN2-F1
#
_entry.id   AF-A0A2N9NZN2-F1
#
_cell.length_a   1.000
_cell.length_b   1.000
_cell.length_c   1.000
_cell.angle_alpha   90.00
_cell.angle_beta   90.00
_cell.angle_gamma   90.00
#
_symmetry.space_group_name_H-M   'P 1'
#
loop_
_entity.id
_entity.type
_entity.pdbx_description
1 polymer ?
#
loop_
_entity_poly.entity_id
_entity_poly.type
_entity_poly.pdbx_seq_one_letter_code
_entity_poly.pdbx_strand_id
1 'polypeptide(L)'
;MKGPRFGETNVGALLGAIVGSLGGLFAVGLARAILAHDITLILEAHLLGLCGWLIAGLVGWVLGGQLGPRLGMLLHQPRAEIVGGILGGMVPVVLIALWGWYMVAGG
;
A
#
# COMPACT_ATOMS: atom_id res chain seq x y z
N MET A 1 10.00 23.23 -14.06
CA MET A 1 8.84 22.30 -14.13
C MET A 1 8.10 22.40 -12.80
N LYS A 2 6.77 22.58 -12.81
CA LYS A 2 5.98 22.74 -11.58
C LYS A 2 5.98 21.41 -10.81
N GLY A 3 6.26 21.45 -9.50
CA GLY A 3 6.22 20.26 -8.65
C GLY A 3 4.80 19.65 -8.61
N PRO A 4 4.69 18.35 -8.34
CA PRO A 4 3.40 17.65 -8.34
C PRO A 4 2.46 18.28 -7.30
N ARG A 5 1.23 18.59 -7.69
CA ARG A 5 0.20 19.03 -6.74
C ARG A 5 -0.34 17.83 -5.97
N PHE A 6 -0.70 18.06 -4.72
CA PHE A 6 -1.38 17.04 -3.90
C PHE A 6 -2.67 16.61 -4.59
N GLY A 7 -2.83 15.29 -4.82
CA GLY A 7 -4.04 14.73 -5.43
C GLY A 7 -4.11 14.80 -6.96
N GLU A 8 -3.02 15.15 -7.66
CA GLU A 8 -2.99 15.01 -9.12
C GLU A 8 -2.96 13.54 -9.54
N THR A 9 -3.89 13.17 -10.42
CA THR A 9 -3.92 11.84 -11.04
C THR A 9 -2.68 11.66 -11.92
N ASN A 10 -1.73 10.85 -11.46
CA ASN A 10 -0.51 10.49 -12.19
C ASN A 10 -0.27 8.97 -12.11
N VAL A 11 0.73 8.49 -12.85
CA VAL A 11 1.02 7.06 -12.96
C VAL A 11 1.45 6.49 -11.61
N GLY A 12 2.22 7.27 -10.85
CA GLY A 12 2.60 6.93 -9.48
C GLY A 12 1.40 6.76 -8.55
N ALA A 13 0.41 7.66 -8.65
CA ALA A 13 -0.82 7.61 -7.85
C ALA A 13 -1.67 6.38 -8.18
N LEU A 14 -1.83 6.07 -9.47
CA LEU A 14 -2.56 4.88 -9.92
C LEU A 14 -1.89 3.59 -9.41
N LEU A 15 -0.58 3.47 -9.60
CA LEU A 15 0.17 2.30 -9.15
C LEU A 15 0.19 2.17 -7.63
N GLY A 16 0.37 3.29 -6.92
CA GLY A 16 0.30 3.32 -5.46
C GLY A 16 -1.07 2.91 -4.93
N ALA A 17 -2.15 3.32 -5.60
CA ALA A 17 -3.50 2.89 -5.27
C ALA A 17 -3.70 1.39 -5.51
N ILE A 18 -3.23 0.85 -6.65
CA ILE A 18 -3.34 -0.58 -6.99
C ILE A 18 -2.55 -1.43 -5.99
N VAL A 19 -1.27 -1.10 -5.78
CA VAL A 19 -0.40 -1.83 -4.85
C VAL A 19 -0.92 -1.72 -3.41
N GLY A 20 -1.31 -0.50 -3.01
CA GLY A 20 -1.88 -0.23 -1.70
C GLY A 20 -3.16 -1.01 -1.44
N SER A 21 -4.10 -0.97 -2.38
CA SER A 21 -5.40 -1.63 -2.24
C SER A 21 -5.29 -3.15 -2.28
N LEU A 22 -4.59 -3.73 -3.26
CA LEU A 22 -4.36 -5.18 -3.33
C LEU A 22 -3.57 -5.68 -2.10
N GLY A 23 -2.50 -4.98 -1.72
CA GLY A 23 -1.72 -5.35 -0.55
C GLY A 23 -2.52 -5.20 0.74
N GLY A 24 -3.30 -4.13 0.89
CA GLY A 24 -4.13 -3.87 2.07
C GLY A 24 -5.27 -4.86 2.26
N LEU A 25 -5.81 -5.39 1.16
CA LEU A 25 -6.84 -6.44 1.17
C LEU A 25 -6.35 -7.70 1.87
N PHE A 26 -5.08 -8.06 1.66
CA PHE A 26 -4.50 -9.29 2.19
C PHE A 26 -3.55 -9.08 3.36
N ALA A 27 -3.10 -7.85 3.64
CA ALA A 27 -2.06 -7.56 4.64
C ALA A 27 -2.39 -8.10 6.03
N VAL A 28 -3.61 -7.88 6.52
CA VAL A 28 -4.03 -8.36 7.85
C VAL A 28 -4.20 -9.87 7.87
N GLY A 29 -4.93 -10.43 6.90
CA GLY A 29 -5.19 -11.86 6.83
C GLY A 29 -3.92 -12.68 6.66
N LEU A 30 -2.99 -12.22 5.81
CA LEU A 30 -1.73 -12.88 5.55
C LEU A 30 -0.81 -12.86 6.77
N ALA A 31 -0.71 -11.72 7.46
CA ALA A 31 0.08 -11.63 8.70
C ALA A 31 -0.44 -12.59 9.78
N ARG A 32 -1.77 -12.65 9.97
CA ARG A 32 -2.41 -13.55 10.94
C ARG A 32 -2.25 -15.02 10.56
N ALA A 33 -2.41 -15.36 9.28
CA ALA A 33 -2.30 -16.73 8.81
C ALA A 33 -0.88 -17.30 8.91
N ILE A 34 0.15 -16.48 8.67
CA ILE A 34 1.55 -16.89 8.85
C ILE A 34 1.82 -17.22 10.33
N LEU A 35 1.35 -16.38 11.25
CA LEU A 35 1.58 -16.55 12.68
C LEU A 35 0.80 -17.73 13.29
N ALA A 36 -0.47 -17.89 12.91
CA ALA A 36 -1.32 -18.94 13.43
C ALA A 36 -1.17 -20.28 12.68
N HIS A 37 -0.35 -20.32 11.62
CA HIS A 37 -0.23 -21.45 10.70
C HIS A 37 -1.58 -21.92 10.12
N ASP A 38 -2.59 -21.05 10.08
CA ASP A 38 -3.93 -21.36 9.61
C ASP A 38 -4.36 -20.39 8.50
N ILE A 39 -4.57 -20.94 7.31
CA ILE A 39 -4.93 -20.21 6.10
C ILE A 39 -6.37 -19.70 6.16
N THR A 40 -7.24 -20.30 6.99
CA THR A 40 -8.65 -19.86 7.10
C THR A 40 -8.78 -18.45 7.64
N LEU A 41 -7.82 -17.97 8.42
CA LEU A 41 -7.77 -16.61 8.94
C LEU A 41 -7.68 -15.53 7.85
N ILE A 42 -7.23 -15.87 6.64
CA ILE A 42 -7.27 -14.96 5.49
C ILE A 42 -8.72 -14.67 5.08
N LEU A 43 -9.58 -15.69 5.12
CA LEU A 43 -10.99 -15.59 4.77
C LEU A 43 -11.82 -14.97 5.89
N GLU A 44 -11.51 -15.29 7.15
CA GLU A 44 -12.19 -14.68 8.30
C GLU A 44 -11.86 -13.20 8.48
N ALA A 45 -10.65 -12.77 8.09
CA ALA A 45 -10.25 -11.38 8.13
C ALA A 45 -10.90 -10.51 7.03
N HIS A 46 -11.93 -10.99 6.32
CA HIS A 46 -12.56 -10.29 5.18
C HIS A 46 -12.91 -8.83 5.47
N LEU A 47 -13.56 -8.53 6.61
CA LEU A 47 -13.91 -7.15 6.98
C LEU A 47 -12.68 -6.28 7.23
N LEU A 48 -11.65 -6.83 7.90
CA LEU A 48 -10.39 -6.13 8.15
C LEU A 48 -9.61 -5.92 6.85
N GLY A 49 -9.65 -6.89 5.95
CA GLY A 49 -9.11 -6.79 4.59
C GLY A 49 -9.83 -5.72 3.78
N LEU A 50 -11.16 -5.63 3.85
CA LEU A 50 -11.93 -4.59 3.15
C LEU A 50 -11.58 -3.19 3.66
N CYS A 51 -11.48 -3.00 4.98
CA CYS A 51 -11.00 -1.74 5.57
C CYS A 51 -9.55 -1.44 5.15
N GLY A 52 -8.68 -2.46 5.16
CA GLY A 52 -7.29 -2.34 4.74
C GLY A 52 -7.15 -1.96 3.27
N TRP A 53 -7.95 -2.56 2.39
CA TRP A 53 -8.04 -2.22 0.96
C TRP A 53 -8.39 -0.75 0.74
N LEU A 54 -9.39 -0.25 1.47
CA LEU A 54 -9.90 1.11 1.32
C LEU A 54 -8.87 2.14 1.84
N ILE A 55 -8.32 1.90 3.03
CA ILE A 55 -7.33 2.78 3.65
C ILE A 55 -6.01 2.76 2.87
N ALA A 56 -5.48 1.57 2.57
CA ALA A 56 -4.21 1.45 1.86
C ALA A 56 -4.30 1.87 0.40
N GLY A 57 -5.46 1.70 -0.24
CA GLY A 57 -5.72 2.25 -1.57
C GLY A 57 -5.66 3.77 -1.58
N LEU A 58 -6.35 4.45 -0.65
CA LEU A 58 -6.35 5.91 -0.55
C LEU A 58 -4.97 6.46 -0.14
N VAL A 59 -4.34 5.87 0.87
CA VAL A 59 -3.01 6.29 1.33
C VAL A 59 -1.96 6.00 0.26
N GLY A 60 -2.03 4.84 -0.38
CA GLY A 60 -1.14 4.46 -1.49
C GLY A 60 -1.31 5.37 -2.70
N TRP A 61 -2.53 5.81 -3.01
CA TRP A 61 -2.78 6.81 -4.05
C TRP A 61 -2.09 8.14 -3.74
N VAL A 62 -2.25 8.67 -2.53
CA VAL A 62 -1.64 9.94 -2.13
C VAL A 62 -0.12 9.86 -2.08
N LEU A 63 0.42 8.79 -1.47
CA LEU A 63 1.86 8.60 -1.33
C LEU A 63 2.52 8.29 -2.68
N GLY A 64 1.93 7.39 -3.48
CA GLY A 64 2.40 7.09 -4.83
C GLY A 64 2.33 8.30 -5.75
N GLY A 65 1.28 9.11 -5.62
CA GLY A 65 1.10 10.35 -6.38
C GLY A 65 2.11 11.44 -6.04
N GLN A 66 2.70 11.41 -4.84
CA GLN A 66 3.77 12.33 -4.47
C GLN A 66 5.16 11.76 -4.73
N LEU A 67 5.39 10.49 -4.42
CA LEU A 67 6.69 9.83 -4.56
C LEU A 67 7.04 9.57 -6.02
N GLY A 68 6.07 9.15 -6.84
CA GLY A 68 6.26 8.86 -8.26
C GLY A 68 6.87 10.04 -9.01
N PRO A 69 6.17 11.18 -9.16
CA PRO A 69 6.68 12.31 -9.93
C PRO A 69 7.98 12.88 -9.34
N ARG A 70 8.15 12.87 -8.00
CA ARG A 70 9.40 13.30 -7.36
C ARG A 70 10.58 12.41 -7.75
N LEU A 71 10.40 11.09 -7.77
CA LEU A 71 11.43 10.14 -8.21
C LEU A 71 11.68 10.22 -9.72
N GLY A 72 10.62 10.40 -10.51
CA GLY A 72 10.70 10.65 -11.96
C GLY A 72 11.55 11.88 -12.30
N MET A 73 11.35 12.98 -11.57
CA MET A 73 12.16 14.20 -11.71
C MET A 73 13.59 14.01 -11.20
N LEU A 74 13.77 13.38 -10.02
CA LEU A 74 15.09 13.19 -9.43
C LEU A 74 16.02 12.35 -10.31
N LEU A 75 15.48 11.28 -10.89
CA LEU A 75 16.23 10.32 -11.70
C LEU A 75 16.15 10.58 -13.21
N HIS A 76 15.40 11.61 -13.64
CA HIS A 76 15.15 11.95 -15.05
C HIS A 76 14.67 10.76 -15.89
N GLN A 77 13.95 9.81 -15.27
CA GLN A 77 13.49 8.59 -15.90
C GLN A 77 12.01 8.34 -15.64
N PRO A 78 11.19 8.11 -16.68
CA PRO A 78 9.76 7.78 -16.52
C PRO A 78 9.53 6.51 -15.69
N ARG A 79 10.46 5.55 -15.75
CA ARG A 79 10.40 4.31 -14.96
C ARG A 79 10.51 4.56 -13.46
N ALA A 80 11.18 5.63 -13.05
CA ALA A 80 11.29 5.99 -11.63
C ALA A 80 9.95 6.44 -11.04
N GLU A 81 9.03 6.97 -11.86
CA GLU A 81 7.68 7.30 -11.40
C GLU A 81 6.87 6.05 -11.06
N ILE A 82 7.02 4.99 -11.86
CA ILE A 82 6.39 3.68 -11.60
C ILE A 82 6.90 3.12 -10.27
N VAL A 83 8.22 3.10 -10.09
CA VAL A 83 8.85 2.61 -8.86
C VAL A 83 8.40 3.44 -7.65
N GLY A 84 8.35 4.76 -7.79
CA GLY A 84 7.86 5.65 -6.72
C GLY A 84 6.38 5.41 -6.36
N GLY A 85 5.54 5.11 -7.36
CA GLY A 85 4.17 4.69 -7.15
C GLY A 85 4.06 3.40 -6.35
N ILE A 86 4.79 2.36 -6.76
CA ILE A 86 4.82 1.06 -6.06
C ILE A 86 5.31 1.24 -4.62
N LEU A 87 6.41 1.96 -4.42
CA LEU A 87 6.94 2.24 -3.08
C LEU A 87 5.91 2.99 -2.22
N GLY A 88 5.23 3.98 -2.77
CA GLY A 88 4.16 4.70 -2.07
C GLY A 88 2.98 3.81 -1.68
N GLY A 89 2.61 2.86 -2.54
CA GLY A 89 1.58 1.86 -2.23
C GLY A 89 2.03 0.82 -1.21
N MET A 90 3.32 0.46 -1.17
CA MET A 90 3.84 -0.51 -0.20
C MET A 90 3.86 0.01 1.23
N VAL A 91 4.04 1.32 1.45
CA VAL A 91 4.08 1.93 2.79
C VAL A 91 2.86 1.56 3.64
N PRO A 92 1.60 1.83 3.22
CA PRO A 92 0.44 1.46 4.01
C PRO A 92 0.26 -0.06 4.14
N VAL A 93 0.64 -0.85 3.13
CA VAL A 93 0.56 -2.32 3.17
C VAL A 93 1.44 -2.88 4.27
N VAL A 94 2.70 -2.44 4.35
CA VAL A 94 3.65 -2.88 5.38
C VAL A 94 3.19 -2.44 6.76
N LEU A 95 2.69 -1.21 6.91
CA LEU A 95 2.16 -0.72 8.19
C LEU A 95 0.97 -1.56 8.69
N ILE A 96 0.03 -1.89 7.80
CA ILE A 96 -1.13 -2.72 8.14
C ILE A 96 -0.70 -4.16 8.47
N ALA A 97 0.24 -4.73 7.72
CA ALA A 97 0.77 -6.07 8.00
C ALA A 97 1.48 -6.14 9.35
N LEU A 98 2.33 -5.14 9.66
CA LEU A 98 3.00 -5.02 10.95
C LEU A 98 2.01 -4.83 12.10
N TRP A 99 0.96 -4.04 11.89
CA TRP A 99 -0.10 -3.88 12.88
C TRP A 99 -0.86 -5.18 13.12
N GLY A 100 -1.21 -5.92 12.06
CA GLY A 100 -1.82 -7.24 12.16
C GLY A 100 -0.94 -8.25 12.90
N TRP A 101 0.38 -8.20 12.68
CA TRP A 101 1.35 -9.00 13.43
C TRP A 101 1.38 -8.63 14.92
N TYR A 102 1.43 -7.35 15.25
CA TYR A 102 1.46 -6.89 16.65
C TYR A 102 0.21 -7.31 17.42
N MET A 103 -0.97 -7.24 16.80
CA MET A 103 -2.24 -7.66 17.42
C MET A 103 -2.28 -9.15 17.76
N VAL A 104 -1.49 -9.99 17.08
CA VAL A 104 -1.40 -11.44 17.36
C VAL A 104 -0.24 -11.76 18.29
N ALA A 105 0.90 -11.11 18.14
CA ALA A 105 2.10 -11.38 18.94
C ALA A 105 2.05 -10.74 20.34
N GLY A 106 1.29 -9.66 20.52
CA GLY A 106 1.12 -8.96 21.80
C GLY A 106 -0.19 -9.26 22.52
N GLY A 107 -1.00 -10.20 21.99
CA GLY A 107 -2.26 -10.67 22.59
C GLY A 107 -2.10 -11.92 23.42
#